data_AF-A0A6M2DGQ0-F1
#
_entry.id   AF-A0A6M2DGQ0-F1
#
_cell.length_a   1.000
_cell.length_b   1.000
_cell.length_c   1.000
_cell.angle_alpha   90.00
_cell.angle_beta   90.00
_cell.angle_gamma   90.00
#
_symmetry.space_group_name_H-M   'P 1'
#
loop_
_entity.id
_entity.type
_entity.pdbx_description
1 polymer ?
#
loop_
_entity_poly.entity_id
_entity_poly.type
_entity_poly.pdbx_seq_one_letter_code
_entity_poly.pdbx_strand_id
1 'polypeptide(L)'
;MEINIEKSKVMRISKRDHPLKITMTRNKQLEEVEQFKYLGSIITRDGYCTKEIRTRKKRTILTSKLDLKLRKKLLKCYVWNIAIYGSETWTLRKAEKNYL
;
A
#
# COMPACT_ATOMS: atom_id res chain seq x y z
N MET A 1 13.13 -15.59 -22.99
CA MET A 1 12.57 -14.46 -22.22
C MET A 1 13.73 -13.59 -21.78
N GLU A 2 13.76 -12.31 -22.18
CA GLU A 2 14.74 -11.34 -21.69
C GLU A 2 14.07 -10.45 -20.65
N ILE A 3 14.71 -10.30 -19.48
CA ILE A 3 14.20 -9.48 -18.38
C ILE A 3 15.00 -8.18 -18.35
N ASN A 4 14.30 -7.05 -18.34
CA ASN A 4 14.95 -5.74 -18.21
C ASN A 4 15.30 -5.46 -16.74
N ILE A 5 16.60 -5.50 -16.44
CA ILE A 5 17.15 -5.36 -15.09
C ILE A 5 16.88 -3.96 -14.50
N GLU A 6 16.91 -2.91 -15.33
CA GLU A 6 16.70 -1.52 -14.86
C GLU A 6 15.25 -1.26 -14.44
N LYS A 7 14.30 -2.01 -14.99
CA LYS A 7 12.87 -1.90 -14.65
C LYS A 7 12.44 -2.87 -13.57
N SER A 8 13.27 -3.86 -13.25
CA SER A 8 12.98 -4.89 -12.27
C SER A 8 13.48 -4.48 -10.89
N LYS A 9 12.58 -4.52 -9.90
CA LYS A 9 12.88 -4.24 -8.50
C LYS A 9 12.51 -5.45 -7.67
N VAL A 10 13.21 -5.67 -6.57
CA VAL A 10 13.00 -6.81 -5.66
C VAL A 10 12.58 -6.30 -4.30
N MET A 11 11.61 -6.99 -3.70
CA MET A 11 11.21 -6.77 -2.32
C MET A 11 10.94 -8.13 -1.67
N ARG A 12 11.52 -8.37 -0.50
CA ARG A 12 11.23 -9.57 0.31
C ARG A 12 10.37 -9.20 1.50
N ILE A 13 9.29 -9.93 1.67
CA ILE A 13 8.43 -9.84 2.85
C ILE A 13 8.79 -11.02 3.74
N SER A 14 9.47 -10.76 4.87
CA SER A 14 9.88 -11.80 5.81
C SER A 14 10.00 -11.22 7.22
N LYS A 15 9.74 -12.04 8.24
CA LYS A 15 9.94 -11.66 9.65
C LYS A 15 11.43 -11.52 10.01
N ARG A 16 12.33 -12.14 9.23
CA ARG A 16 13.77 -12.10 9.49
C ARG A 16 14.44 -11.24 8.43
N ASP A 17 15.21 -10.26 8.87
CA ASP A 17 16.03 -9.44 8.01
C ASP A 17 17.27 -10.25 7.61
N HIS A 18 17.42 -10.53 6.32
CA HIS A 18 18.59 -11.17 5.76
C HIS A 18 18.88 -10.47 4.44
N PRO A 19 20.16 -10.20 4.12
CA PRO A 19 20.52 -9.51 2.89
C PRO A 19 20.03 -10.32 1.68
N LEU A 20 19.23 -9.68 0.85
CA LEU A 20 18.80 -10.24 -0.44
C LEU A 20 19.91 -10.02 -1.46
N LYS A 21 20.48 -11.11 -1.98
CA LYS A 21 21.31 -11.07 -3.19
C LYS A 21 20.62 -11.87 -4.28
N ILE A 22 19.77 -11.20 -5.07
CA ILE A 22 19.22 -11.78 -6.29
C ILE A 22 20.06 -11.27 -7.46
N THR A 23 20.89 -12.15 -8.01
CA THR A 23 21.64 -11.92 -9.24
C THR A 23 20.87 -12.49 -10.43
N MET A 24 20.66 -11.66 -11.45
CA MET A 24 20.15 -12.08 -12.75
C MET A 24 21.29 -12.30 -13.75
N THR A 25 20.98 -12.87 -14.92
CA THR A 25 21.92 -13.14 -16.02
C THR A 25 22.86 -11.94 -16.24
N ARG A 26 24.18 -12.19 -16.22
CA ARG A 26 25.30 -11.20 -16.23
C ARG A 26 25.74 -10.61 -14.87
N ASN A 27 25.52 -11.30 -13.74
CA ASN A 27 25.99 -10.89 -12.40
C ASN A 27 25.53 -9.49 -11.92
N LYS A 28 24.52 -8.90 -12.58
CA LYS A 28 23.93 -7.64 -12.12
C LYS A 28 22.95 -7.91 -10.98
N GLN A 29 23.09 -7.15 -9.90
CA GLN A 29 22.17 -7.18 -8.77
C GLN A 29 20.94 -6.32 -9.04
N LEU A 30 19.78 -6.82 -8.65
CA LEU A 30 18.52 -6.06 -8.70
C LEU A 30 18.44 -5.09 -7.51
N GLU A 31 17.81 -3.94 -7.72
CA GLU A 31 17.55 -2.96 -6.67
C GLU A 31 16.55 -3.52 -5.63
N GLU A 32 16.94 -3.54 -4.36
CA GLU A 32 16.04 -3.85 -3.24
C GLU A 32 15.24 -2.61 -2.86
N VAL A 33 13.91 -2.73 -2.82
CA VAL A 33 13.01 -1.64 -2.41
C VAL A 33 12.21 -1.99 -1.15
N GLU A 34 12.01 -0.99 -0.29
CA GLU A 34 11.20 -1.14 0.92
C GLU A 34 9.69 -1.00 0.67
N GLN A 35 9.32 -0.29 -0.38
CA GLN A 35 7.93 -0.05 -0.76
C GLN A 35 7.75 -0.16 -2.26
N PHE A 36 6.68 -0.81 -2.67
CA PHE A 36 6.35 -1.02 -4.08
C PHE A 36 4.87 -0.69 -4.32
N LYS A 37 4.61 0.07 -5.39
CA LYS A 37 3.24 0.39 -5.81
C LYS A 37 2.78 -0.65 -6.82
N TYR A 38 1.84 -1.49 -6.43
CA TYR A 38 1.26 -2.52 -7.28
C TYR A 38 -0.23 -2.27 -7.49
N LEU A 39 -0.66 -2.11 -8.73
CA LEU A 39 -2.07 -1.89 -9.12
C LEU A 39 -2.78 -0.77 -8.33
N GLY A 40 -2.02 0.24 -7.89
CA GLY A 40 -2.55 1.36 -7.10
C GLY A 40 -2.49 1.17 -5.58
N SER A 41 -2.19 -0.03 -5.08
CA SER A 41 -1.91 -0.31 -3.67
C SER A 41 -0.42 -0.14 -3.35
N ILE A 42 -0.11 0.29 -2.13
CA ILE A 42 1.27 0.44 -1.64
C ILE A 42 1.57 -0.76 -0.75
N ILE A 43 2.45 -1.63 -1.23
CA ILE A 43 2.92 -2.79 -0.47
C ILE A 43 4.24 -2.41 0.18
N THR A 44 4.36 -2.68 1.48
CA THR A 44 5.56 -2.37 2.27
C THR A 44 6.24 -3.67 2.69
N ARG A 45 7.58 -3.66 2.81
CA ARG A 45 8.41 -4.78 3.30
C ARG A 45 7.88 -5.39 4.60
N ASP A 46 7.38 -4.54 5.50
CA ASP A 46 6.83 -4.93 6.80
C ASP A 46 5.51 -5.71 6.71
N GLY A 47 4.86 -5.73 5.53
CA GLY A 47 3.53 -6.32 5.33
C GLY A 47 2.41 -5.54 6.01
N TYR A 48 2.65 -4.28 6.40
CA TYR A 48 1.68 -3.45 7.12
C TYR A 48 0.86 -2.59 6.17
N CYS A 49 -0.43 -2.46 6.48
CA CYS A 49 -1.38 -1.68 5.69
C CYS A 49 -1.49 -0.21 6.13
N THR A 50 -0.82 0.20 7.21
CA THR A 50 -0.79 1.59 7.73
C THR A 50 -0.56 2.63 6.64
N LYS A 51 0.49 2.45 5.81
CA LYS A 51 0.89 3.39 4.76
C LYS A 51 -0.17 3.48 3.65
N GLU A 52 -0.76 2.35 3.28
CA GLU A 52 -1.83 2.32 2.28
C GLU A 52 -3.09 3.01 2.79
N ILE A 53 -3.55 2.64 3.99
CA ILE A 53 -4.74 3.22 4.64
C ILE A 53 -4.58 4.73 4.79
N ARG A 54 -3.41 5.19 5.26
CA ARG A 54 -3.12 6.62 5.42
C ARG A 54 -3.18 7.37 4.09
N THR A 55 -2.73 6.76 3.01
CA THR A 55 -2.79 7.35 1.67
C THR A 55 -4.22 7.45 1.14
N ARG A 56 -5.06 6.44 1.42
CA ARG A 56 -6.47 6.41 1.00
C ARG A 56 -7.39 7.28 1.87
N LYS A 57 -7.04 7.50 3.14
CA LYS A 57 -7.74 8.40 4.07
C LYS A 57 -7.43 9.87 3.71
N LYS A 58 -7.80 10.30 2.49
CA LYS A 58 -7.66 11.68 2.02
C LYS A 58 -8.50 12.62 2.91
N ARG A 59 -7.81 13.45 3.70
CA ARG A 59 -8.44 14.49 4.54
C ARG A 59 -9.30 15.46 3.75
N THR A 60 -9.04 15.67 2.46
CA THR A 60 -9.73 16.66 1.64
C THR A 60 -11.25 16.47 1.56
N ILE A 61 -11.73 15.23 1.43
CA ILE A 61 -13.17 14.92 1.44
C ILE A 61 -13.75 15.07 2.86
N LEU A 62 -12.89 14.89 3.88
CA LEU A 62 -13.23 15.01 5.29
C LEU A 62 -13.05 16.44 5.86
N THR A 63 -12.57 17.40 5.09
CA THR A 63 -12.31 18.78 5.56
C THR A 63 -12.90 19.82 4.60
N SER A 64 -13.57 19.41 3.54
CA SER A 64 -14.25 20.31 2.61
C SER A 64 -15.39 21.07 3.30
N LYS A 65 -15.53 22.38 3.02
CA LYS A 65 -16.65 23.28 3.43
C LYS A 65 -17.99 22.94 2.75
N LEU A 66 -18.22 21.68 2.41
CA LEU A 66 -19.45 21.20 1.76
C LEU A 66 -20.52 20.90 2.79
N ASP A 67 -21.78 20.97 2.35
CA ASP A 67 -22.91 20.55 3.17
C ASP A 67 -22.75 19.10 3.66
N LEU A 68 -23.14 18.88 4.92
CA LEU A 68 -22.87 17.66 5.66
C LEU A 68 -23.61 16.46 5.04
N LYS A 69 -24.79 16.70 4.46
CA LYS A 69 -25.58 15.67 3.76
C LYS A 69 -24.92 15.24 2.45
N LEU A 70 -24.45 16.20 1.67
CA LEU A 70 -23.73 15.94 0.42
C LEU A 70 -22.43 15.19 0.68
N ARG A 71 -21.67 15.61 1.69
CA ARG A 71 -20.42 14.96 2.10
C ARG A 71 -20.63 13.51 2.55
N LYS A 72 -21.68 13.23 3.33
CA LYS A 72 -22.04 11.84 3.70
C LYS A 72 -22.35 10.99 2.47
N LYS A 73 -23.08 11.54 1.48
CA LYS A 73 -23.39 10.82 0.23
C LYS A 73 -22.12 10.52 -0.57
N LEU A 74 -21.21 11.48 -0.71
CA LEU A 74 -19.94 11.29 -1.44
C LEU A 74 -19.04 10.26 -0.76
N LEU A 75 -18.90 10.30 0.57
CA LEU A 75 -18.17 9.29 1.32
C LEU A 75 -18.77 7.90 1.12
N LYS A 76 -20.10 7.79 1.17
CA LYS A 76 -20.79 6.51 0.99
C LYS A 76 -20.63 5.96 -0.44
N CYS A 77 -20.62 6.80 -1.47
CA CYS A 77 -20.49 6.34 -2.85
C CYS A 77 -19.04 5.96 -3.20
N TYR A 78 -18.07 6.80 -2.86
CA TYR A 78 -16.69 6.64 -3.33
C TYR A 78 -15.78 5.93 -2.34
N VAL A 79 -15.92 6.23 -1.04
CA VAL A 79 -14.98 5.72 -0.03
C VAL A 79 -15.45 4.39 0.54
N TRP A 80 -16.76 4.16 0.65
CA TRP A 80 -17.32 2.96 1.28
C TRP A 80 -16.94 1.67 0.54
N ASN A 81 -17.12 1.62 -0.78
CA ASN A 81 -16.79 0.43 -1.57
C ASN A 81 -15.29 0.08 -1.50
N ILE A 82 -14.43 1.11 -1.53
CA ILE A 82 -12.98 0.96 -1.40
C ILE A 82 -12.61 0.50 0.01
N ALA A 83 -13.31 1.00 1.03
CA ALA A 83 -13.07 0.61 2.41
C ALA A 83 -13.48 -0.84 2.69
N ILE A 84 -14.59 -1.31 2.12
CA ILE A 84 -15.01 -2.72 2.24
C ILE A 84 -13.98 -3.64 1.58
N TYR A 85 -13.62 -3.36 0.33
CA TYR A 85 -12.60 -4.17 -0.37
C TYR A 85 -11.23 -4.11 0.32
N GLY A 86 -10.84 -2.94 0.82
CA GLY A 86 -9.65 -2.77 1.64
C GLY A 86 -9.71 -3.59 2.93
N SER A 87 -10.88 -3.66 3.59
CA SER A 87 -11.01 -4.42 4.83
C SER A 87 -10.81 -5.93 4.68
N GLU A 88 -11.05 -6.49 3.49
CA GLU A 88 -10.76 -7.91 3.18
C GLU A 88 -9.27 -8.17 2.96
N THR A 89 -8.55 -7.17 2.44
CA THR A 89 -7.14 -7.29 2.03
C THR A 89 -6.18 -6.73 3.07
N TRP A 90 -6.66 -5.90 4.00
CA TRP A 90 -5.84 -5.25 5.02
C TRP A 90 -5.71 -6.08 6.29
N THR A 91 -4.48 -6.45 6.62
CA THR A 91 -4.11 -7.02 7.92
C THR A 91 -4.04 -5.93 8.99
N LEU A 92 -5.21 -5.54 9.52
CA LEU A 92 -5.33 -4.59 10.62
C LEU A 92 -4.84 -5.18 11.94
N ARG A 93 -3.88 -4.54 12.60
CA ARG A 93 -3.48 -4.90 13.98
C ARG A 93 -4.31 -4.18 15.04
N LYS A 94 -4.33 -4.75 16.24
CA LYS A 94 -4.99 -4.15 17.42
C LYS A 94 -4.47 -2.74 17.74
N ALA A 95 -3.19 -2.48 17.48
CA ALA A 95 -2.60 -1.15 17.62
C ALA A 95 -3.16 -0.13 16.61
N GLU A 96 -3.48 -0.55 15.38
CA GLU A 96 -4.02 0.30 14.33
C GLU A 96 -5.51 0.60 14.52
N LYS A 97 -6.23 -0.26 15.26
CA LYS A 97 -7.65 -0.04 15.62
C LYS A 97 -7.86 1.26 16.40
N ASN A 98 -6.87 1.69 17.18
CA ASN A 98 -6.97 2.92 17.97
C ASN A 98 -6.74 4.21 17.14
N TYR A 99 -6.16 4.10 15.94
CA TYR A 99 -5.87 5.23 15.05
C TYR A 99 -6.92 5.43 13.93
N LEU A 100 -7.76 4.42 13.71
CA LEU A 100 -8.81 4.43 12.69
C LEU A 100 -10.06 5.15 13.17
#